data_AF-A0A352KXC9-F1
#
_entry.id   AF-A0A352KXC9-F1
#
_cell.length_a   1.000
_cell.length_b   1.000
_cell.length_c   1.000
_cell.angle_alpha   90.00
_cell.angle_beta   90.00
_cell.angle_gamma   90.00
#
_symmetry.space_group_name_H-M   'P 1'
#
loop_
_entity.id
_entity.type
_entity.pdbx_description
1 polymer ?
#
loop_
_entity_poly.entity_id
_entity_poly.type
_entity_poly.pdbx_seq_one_letter_code
_entity_poly.pdbx_strand_id
1 'polypeptide(L)'
;MAGAKMSPSSNRSQDAVGAAAEDRGVREFVLYLYGRLLAVQSELRHSANSSGKRHRLQRLEKDLKVSIASVCRIGKLRSGRAMLQSRIKAAQPASVERPARGYPSERRTRWIGFRRPGKHIPSQDSGAVGSTGPVSGETSPLHGGTRELMPRQTDRAGFPEFADDDFENVAWTGKIHAFDQSKMTFAMTLPSGDVVEDIPFSESQFETVLNASLGFRKGVRVRLEPLRLVTGQADLHSRRSAPTITLIDPLDITARVDELRQLKNGWFDGLGREFDPAQLDWVAQQFTNKYPAGLPLPYLFPTPEGCILAEWQPGRYSVSLEINLQTRCADWHLLDLISLADESDHFNLDSEDGWQAFVQRLLQAVES
;
A
#
# COMPACT_ATOMS: atom_id res chain seq x y z
N MET A 1 60.01 7.19 -38.42
CA MET A 1 58.72 6.55 -38.09
C MET A 1 58.39 6.91 -36.64
N ALA A 2 57.45 7.83 -36.45
CA ALA A 2 57.08 8.36 -35.14
C ALA A 2 55.70 7.81 -34.75
N GLY A 3 55.63 7.18 -33.57
CA GLY A 3 54.39 6.65 -32.99
C GLY A 3 53.66 7.70 -32.16
N ALA A 4 52.36 7.88 -32.42
CA ALA A 4 51.48 8.75 -31.67
C ALA A 4 50.80 8.00 -30.52
N LYS A 5 50.94 8.53 -29.30
CA LYS A 5 50.17 8.12 -28.11
C LYS A 5 48.77 8.73 -28.17
N MET A 6 47.74 7.89 -28.10
CA MET A 6 46.36 8.32 -27.84
C MET A 6 46.11 8.43 -26.33
N SER A 7 45.52 9.55 -25.90
CA SER A 7 45.11 9.82 -24.52
C SER A 7 43.64 9.43 -24.29
N PRO A 8 43.24 8.97 -23.09
CA PRO A 8 41.86 8.60 -22.80
C PRO A 8 41.08 9.81 -22.26
N SER A 9 40.02 10.24 -22.95
CA SER A 9 39.07 11.24 -22.44
C SER A 9 37.62 10.89 -22.78
N SER A 10 36.95 10.05 -21.97
CA SER A 10 35.48 9.90 -22.07
C SER A 10 34.78 9.31 -20.83
N ASN A 11 35.20 9.63 -19.60
CA ASN A 11 34.52 9.12 -18.39
C ASN A 11 33.95 10.18 -17.42
N ARG A 12 33.98 11.48 -17.77
CA ARG A 12 33.52 12.55 -16.85
C ARG A 12 32.03 12.91 -16.94
N SER A 13 31.29 12.43 -17.93
CA SER A 13 29.89 12.85 -18.14
C SER A 13 28.86 11.98 -17.41
N GLN A 14 29.18 10.71 -17.11
CA GLN A 14 28.22 9.80 -16.47
C GLN A 14 28.08 10.04 -14.96
N ASP A 15 29.17 10.41 -14.26
CA ASP A 15 29.14 10.72 -12.83
C ASP A 15 28.31 11.98 -12.49
N ALA A 16 28.23 12.94 -13.42
CA ALA A 16 27.49 14.18 -13.23
C ALA A 16 25.96 13.98 -13.30
N VAL A 17 25.50 13.00 -14.07
CA VAL A 17 24.06 12.71 -14.23
C VAL A 17 23.53 11.95 -13.01
N GLY A 18 24.31 11.02 -12.45
CA GLY A 18 23.96 10.31 -11.21
C GLY A 18 23.82 11.26 -10.01
N ALA A 19 24.78 12.18 -9.83
CA ALA A 19 24.75 13.15 -8.73
C ALA A 19 23.56 14.14 -8.84
N ALA A 20 23.16 14.52 -10.05
CA ALA A 20 22.00 15.40 -10.25
C ALA A 20 20.66 14.71 -9.98
N ALA A 21 20.55 13.40 -10.25
CA ALA A 21 19.35 12.62 -9.97
C ALA A 21 19.15 12.38 -8.46
N GLU A 22 20.24 12.11 -7.72
CA GLU A 22 20.20 11.99 -6.26
C GLU A 22 19.80 13.31 -5.57
N ASP A 23 20.30 14.46 -6.06
CA ASP A 23 19.97 15.77 -5.50
C ASP A 23 18.49 16.13 -5.69
N ARG A 24 17.88 15.71 -6.81
CA ARG A 24 16.44 15.92 -7.07
C ARG A 24 15.58 15.10 -6.11
N GLY A 25 15.89 13.83 -5.88
CA GLY A 25 15.13 12.97 -4.97
C GLY A 25 15.16 13.47 -3.52
N VAL A 26 16.34 13.90 -3.04
CA VAL A 26 16.48 14.47 -1.69
C VAL A 26 15.68 15.77 -1.55
N ARG A 27 15.68 16.62 -2.58
CA ARG A 27 14.92 17.88 -2.56
C ARG A 27 13.41 17.65 -2.46
N GLU A 28 12.84 16.77 -3.28
CA GLU A 28 11.40 16.46 -3.24
C GLU A 28 11.00 15.86 -1.89
N PHE A 29 11.83 14.97 -1.34
CA PHE A 29 11.59 14.39 -0.02
C PHE A 29 11.59 15.45 1.10
N VAL A 30 12.50 16.43 1.05
CA VAL A 30 12.51 17.54 2.01
C VAL A 30 11.25 18.41 1.87
N LEU A 31 10.80 18.70 0.64
CA LEU A 31 9.58 19.47 0.41
C LEU A 31 8.34 18.75 0.96
N TYR A 32 8.24 17.44 0.75
CA TYR A 32 7.19 16.60 1.33
C TYR A 32 7.16 16.70 2.87
N LEU A 33 8.31 16.52 3.53
CA LEU A 33 8.39 16.63 4.99
C LEU A 33 7.98 18.02 5.50
N TYR A 34 8.28 19.07 4.74
CA TYR A 34 7.87 20.44 5.03
C TYR A 34 6.36 20.65 4.89
N GLY A 35 5.73 20.13 3.83
CA GLY A 35 4.29 20.16 3.67
C GLY A 35 3.57 19.54 4.87
N ARG A 36 4.06 18.37 5.32
CA ARG A 36 3.54 17.71 6.53
C ARG A 36 3.72 18.55 7.79
N LEU A 37 4.88 19.19 7.96
CA LEU A 37 5.13 20.05 9.12
C LEU A 37 4.15 21.24 9.16
N LEU A 38 3.88 21.86 8.01
CA LEU A 38 2.95 22.98 7.91
C LEU A 38 1.50 22.57 8.21
N ALA A 39 1.06 21.42 7.71
CA ALA A 39 -0.26 20.86 8.02
C ALA A 39 -0.44 20.66 9.54
N VAL A 40 0.57 20.07 10.21
CA VAL A 40 0.56 19.83 11.65
C VAL A 40 0.54 21.13 12.45
N GLN A 41 1.29 22.15 11.99
CA GLN A 41 1.27 23.48 12.61
C GLN A 41 -0.07 24.19 12.42
N SER A 42 -0.73 24.01 11.27
CA SER A 42 -2.07 24.52 11.05
C SER A 42 -3.07 23.87 12.01
N GLU A 43 -3.05 22.54 12.14
CA GLU A 43 -3.90 21.82 13.09
C GLU A 43 -3.66 22.24 14.55
N LEU A 44 -2.39 22.47 14.94
CA LEU A 44 -2.05 22.97 16.27
C LEU A 44 -2.66 24.35 16.56
N ARG A 45 -2.79 25.21 15.55
CA ARG A 45 -3.44 26.53 15.69
C ARG A 45 -4.95 26.40 15.90
N HIS A 46 -5.59 25.43 15.25
CA HIS A 46 -7.04 25.24 15.30
C HIS A 46 -7.49 24.30 16.43
N SER A 47 -6.59 23.51 17.03
CA SER A 47 -6.91 22.61 18.15
C SER A 47 -7.04 23.38 19.47
N ALA A 48 -8.27 23.84 19.76
CA ALA A 48 -8.52 24.69 20.93
C ALA A 48 -8.56 23.92 22.28
N ASN A 49 -9.06 22.69 22.35
CA ASN A 49 -9.57 22.18 23.65
C ASN A 49 -9.29 20.72 24.02
N SER A 50 -8.56 19.91 23.23
CA SER A 50 -8.19 18.56 23.69
C SER A 50 -6.68 18.44 23.98
N SER A 51 -6.36 18.33 25.26
CA SER A 51 -4.98 18.19 25.76
C SER A 51 -4.26 17.01 25.10
N GLY A 52 -4.97 15.91 24.86
CA GLY A 52 -4.45 14.72 24.18
C GLY A 52 -4.06 14.96 22.71
N LYS A 53 -4.95 15.58 21.90
CA LYS A 53 -4.66 15.85 20.47
C LYS A 53 -3.50 16.82 20.34
N ARG A 54 -3.47 17.88 21.18
CA ARG A 54 -2.40 18.87 21.17
C ARG A 54 -1.04 18.27 21.51
N HIS A 55 -0.96 17.40 22.52
CA HIS A 55 0.29 16.72 22.86
C HIS A 55 0.78 15.80 21.73
N ARG A 56 -0.14 15.06 21.07
CA ARG A 56 0.21 14.20 19.92
C ARG A 56 0.75 15.02 18.76
N LEU A 57 0.08 16.12 18.41
CA LEU A 57 0.51 17.02 17.34
C LEU A 57 1.86 17.71 17.65
N GLN A 58 2.11 18.12 18.88
CA GLN A 58 3.40 18.69 19.30
C GLN A 58 4.55 17.68 19.18
N ARG A 59 4.30 16.40 19.53
CA ARG A 59 5.29 15.34 19.35
C ARG A 59 5.62 15.15 17.87
N LEU A 60 4.58 15.09 17.02
CA LEU A 60 4.74 14.90 15.59
C LEU A 60 5.43 16.10 14.91
N GLU A 61 5.14 17.33 15.36
CA GLU A 61 5.87 18.54 14.93
C GLU A 61 7.36 18.45 15.26
N LYS A 62 7.70 17.97 16.48
CA LYS A 62 9.10 17.80 16.91
C LYS A 62 9.82 16.75 16.08
N ASP A 63 9.19 15.60 15.83
CA ASP A 63 9.79 14.51 15.07
C ASP A 63 10.03 14.92 13.60
N LEU A 64 9.07 15.61 12.96
CA LEU A 64 9.22 16.16 11.62
C LEU A 64 10.39 17.15 11.53
N LYS A 65 10.53 18.06 12.51
CA LYS A 65 11.67 18.99 12.57
C LYS A 65 13.02 18.26 12.67
N VAL A 66 13.09 17.17 13.44
CA VAL A 66 14.31 16.36 13.55
C VAL A 66 14.63 15.66 12.23
N SER A 67 13.64 15.04 11.59
CA SER A 67 13.81 14.36 10.30
C SER A 67 14.30 15.32 9.21
N ILE A 68 13.68 16.50 9.10
CA ILE A 68 14.11 17.54 8.18
C ILE A 68 15.57 17.94 8.45
N ALA A 69 15.93 18.18 9.72
CA ALA A 69 17.28 18.57 10.09
C ALA A 69 18.33 17.47 9.82
N SER A 70 17.95 16.20 9.87
CA SER A 70 18.81 15.07 9.54
C SER A 70 19.03 14.95 8.03
N VAL A 71 17.97 15.04 7.23
CA VAL A 71 18.06 14.99 5.76
C VAL A 71 18.89 16.16 5.22
N CYS A 72 18.66 17.39 5.74
CA CYS A 72 19.47 18.54 5.36
C CYS A 72 20.95 18.43 5.76
N ARG A 73 21.27 17.70 6.84
CA ARG A 73 22.67 17.43 7.25
C ARG A 73 23.36 16.45 6.31
N ILE A 74 22.65 15.40 5.88
CA ILE A 74 23.19 14.36 5.01
C ILE A 74 23.42 14.91 3.59
N GLY A 75 22.49 15.70 3.06
CA GLY A 75 22.54 16.17 1.66
C GLY A 75 23.53 17.31 1.34
N LYS A 76 24.29 17.87 2.30
CA LYS A 76 25.13 19.09 2.10
C LYS A 76 24.39 20.26 1.38
N LEU A 77 23.07 20.30 1.46
CA LEU A 77 22.21 21.29 0.78
C LEU A 77 22.33 22.69 1.41
N ARG A 78 23.43 23.40 1.13
CA ARG A 78 23.61 24.80 1.54
C ARG A 78 22.58 25.73 0.89
N SER A 79 22.19 25.45 -0.36
CA SER A 79 21.17 26.19 -1.11
C SER A 79 19.77 25.99 -0.53
N GLY A 80 19.45 24.77 -0.12
CA GLY A 80 18.17 24.44 0.53
C GLY A 80 17.94 25.28 1.78
N ARG A 81 18.94 25.37 2.68
CA ARG A 81 18.82 26.14 3.93
C ARG A 81 18.52 27.64 3.73
N ALA A 82 19.09 28.28 2.71
CA ALA A 82 18.87 29.70 2.43
C ALA A 82 17.47 29.97 1.83
N MET A 83 17.06 29.16 0.86
CA MET A 83 15.69 29.18 0.30
C MET A 83 14.64 28.89 1.39
N LEU A 84 14.98 28.01 2.32
CA LEU A 84 14.14 27.64 3.44
C LEU A 84 13.96 28.79 4.45
N GLN A 85 15.05 29.47 4.81
CA GLN A 85 15.00 30.61 5.71
C GLN A 85 14.21 31.78 5.11
N SER A 86 14.28 31.98 3.78
CA SER A 86 13.49 33.03 3.13
C SER A 86 11.99 32.72 3.15
N ARG A 87 11.59 31.47 2.88
CA ARG A 87 10.17 31.05 2.93
C ARG A 87 9.59 31.07 4.35
N ILE A 88 10.35 30.64 5.36
CA ILE A 88 9.93 30.74 6.77
C ILE A 88 9.72 32.22 7.16
N LYS A 89 10.63 33.10 6.74
CA LYS A 89 10.53 34.54 7.01
C LYS A 89 9.34 35.19 6.28
N ALA A 90 9.00 34.71 5.08
CA ALA A 90 7.83 35.16 4.31
C ALA A 90 6.49 34.66 4.87
N ALA A 91 6.47 33.46 5.47
CA ALA A 91 5.26 32.87 6.05
C ALA A 91 4.99 33.31 7.51
N GLN A 92 5.91 34.05 8.14
CA GLN A 92 5.66 34.67 9.43
C GLN A 92 4.78 35.93 9.23
N PRO A 93 3.57 35.99 9.80
CA PRO A 93 2.79 37.22 9.76
C PRO A 93 3.59 38.32 10.47
N ALA A 94 3.62 39.52 9.87
CA ALA A 94 4.21 40.70 10.49
C ALA A 94 3.70 40.82 11.92
N SER A 95 4.62 40.96 12.87
CA SER A 95 4.31 41.11 14.29
C SER A 95 3.26 42.20 14.45
N VAL A 96 2.03 41.79 14.76
CA VAL A 96 0.97 42.71 15.18
C VAL A 96 1.43 43.27 16.52
N GLU A 97 1.85 44.54 16.51
CA GLU A 97 2.07 45.31 17.73
C GLU A 97 0.80 45.22 18.57
N ARG A 98 0.91 44.52 19.71
CA ARG A 98 -0.20 44.44 20.67
C ARG A 98 -0.37 45.81 21.31
N PRO A 99 -1.54 46.46 21.22
CA PRO A 99 -1.80 47.63 22.03
C PRO A 99 -1.80 47.22 23.51
N ALA A 100 -1.14 48.03 24.34
CA ALA A 100 -1.13 47.88 25.79
C ALA A 100 -2.57 47.91 26.33
N ARG A 101 -3.10 46.76 26.75
CA ARG A 101 -4.33 46.68 27.54
C ARG A 101 -3.97 46.64 29.02
N GLY A 102 -4.12 47.77 29.68
CA GLY A 102 -4.36 47.80 31.11
C GLY A 102 -5.74 47.20 31.41
N TYR A 103 -5.79 46.29 32.38
CA TYR A 103 -7.05 45.86 33.00
C TYR A 103 -7.00 46.24 34.48
N PRO A 104 -8.05 46.90 35.01
CA PRO A 104 -8.20 47.12 36.43
C PRO A 104 -8.72 45.85 37.13
N SER A 105 -8.26 45.68 38.37
CA SER A 105 -8.67 44.69 39.36
C SER A 105 -10.11 44.89 39.85
N GLU A 106 -10.72 43.78 40.30
CA GLU A 106 -11.98 43.61 41.09
C GLU A 106 -13.02 42.77 40.32
N ARG A 107 -13.69 41.74 40.85
CA ARG A 107 -14.08 41.40 42.23
C ARG A 107 -14.29 39.89 42.38
N ARG A 108 -14.03 39.42 43.61
CA ARG A 108 -14.38 38.11 44.16
C ARG A 108 -15.89 37.89 44.17
N THR A 109 -16.34 36.70 43.76
CA THR A 109 -17.52 36.06 44.32
C THR A 109 -17.22 34.62 44.72
N ARG A 110 -17.71 34.32 45.92
CA ARG A 110 -17.43 33.21 46.82
C ARG A 110 -18.55 32.18 46.59
N TRP A 111 -18.21 30.96 46.18
CA TRP A 111 -19.17 29.85 46.22
C TRP A 111 -18.85 28.93 47.39
N ILE A 112 -19.86 28.77 48.24
CA ILE A 112 -19.92 27.95 49.46
C ILE A 112 -20.47 26.58 49.05
N GLY A 113 -19.98 25.54 49.73
CA GLY A 113 -20.05 24.15 49.30
C GLY A 113 -21.32 23.38 49.62
N PHE A 114 -21.28 22.08 49.31
CA PHE A 114 -22.11 21.04 49.92
C PHE A 114 -21.34 19.72 49.99
N ARG A 115 -21.31 19.12 51.19
CA ARG A 115 -20.82 17.76 51.49
C ARG A 115 -22.02 16.84 51.75
N ARG A 116 -22.00 15.64 51.14
CA ARG A 116 -22.33 14.25 51.62
C ARG A 116 -23.72 13.98 52.24
N PRO A 117 -24.28 12.73 52.26
CA PRO A 117 -23.65 11.39 52.43
C PRO A 117 -24.12 10.34 51.38
N GLY A 118 -23.54 9.14 51.16
CA GLY A 118 -23.01 8.10 52.05
C GLY A 118 -24.07 7.00 52.25
N LYS A 119 -23.87 5.77 51.72
CA LYS A 119 -24.46 4.53 52.27
C LYS A 119 -23.79 3.26 51.74
N HIS A 120 -23.81 2.28 52.63
CA HIS A 120 -23.06 1.02 52.72
C HIS A 120 -23.65 -0.14 51.90
N ILE A 121 -22.78 -1.14 51.73
CA ILE A 121 -22.94 -2.52 51.21
C ILE A 121 -23.86 -3.38 52.13
N PRO A 122 -24.37 -4.54 51.67
CA PRO A 122 -23.75 -5.79 52.14
C PRO A 122 -23.59 -6.89 51.06
N SER A 123 -22.66 -7.80 51.40
CA SER A 123 -22.29 -9.07 50.78
C SER A 123 -23.29 -10.19 51.04
N GLN A 124 -23.29 -11.23 50.19
CA GLN A 124 -23.43 -12.67 50.52
C GLN A 124 -22.84 -13.45 49.31
N ASP A 125 -21.74 -14.20 49.42
CA ASP A 125 -21.43 -15.46 50.10
C ASP A 125 -21.92 -16.77 49.42
N SER A 126 -20.92 -17.56 49.01
CA SER A 126 -20.73 -19.01 49.25
C SER A 126 -21.39 -20.09 48.38
N GLY A 127 -20.56 -21.09 48.02
CA GLY A 127 -20.93 -22.42 47.50
C GLY A 127 -19.94 -22.93 46.44
N ALA A 128 -18.74 -23.45 46.75
CA ALA A 128 -18.39 -24.73 47.38
C ALA A 128 -17.96 -25.81 46.35
N VAL A 129 -16.72 -26.33 46.55
CA VAL A 129 -16.27 -27.75 46.52
C VAL A 129 -16.54 -28.55 45.23
N GLY A 130 -15.61 -29.29 44.61
CA GLY A 130 -14.26 -29.75 44.91
C GLY A 130 -13.92 -30.88 43.92
N SER A 131 -12.67 -31.34 43.88
CA SER A 131 -12.26 -32.75 43.69
C SER A 131 -10.86 -32.84 43.09
N THR A 132 -10.04 -33.58 43.84
CA THR A 132 -8.64 -33.93 43.61
C THR A 132 -8.54 -35.38 43.12
N GLY A 133 -7.57 -35.64 42.23
CA GLY A 133 -6.90 -36.95 42.08
C GLY A 133 -6.95 -37.59 40.68
N PRO A 134 -6.17 -38.65 40.40
CA PRO A 134 -4.70 -38.66 40.43
C PRO A 134 -4.03 -39.32 39.18
N VAL A 135 -2.72 -39.04 39.03
CA VAL A 135 -1.59 -39.91 38.62
C VAL A 135 -1.81 -41.06 37.62
N SER A 136 -1.03 -41.03 36.51
CA SER A 136 -0.24 -42.13 35.88
C SER A 136 0.45 -41.51 34.64
N GLY A 137 1.74 -41.65 34.32
CA GLY A 137 2.68 -42.73 34.58
C GLY A 137 2.89 -43.54 33.30
N GLU A 138 3.61 -43.02 32.29
CA GLU A 138 4.00 -43.83 31.12
C GLU A 138 5.46 -43.62 30.73
N THR A 139 6.12 -44.77 30.69
CA THR A 139 7.51 -45.07 30.37
C THR A 139 7.75 -45.13 28.86
N SER A 140 8.90 -44.64 28.41
CA SER A 140 9.47 -45.00 27.11
C SER A 140 9.77 -46.51 27.04
N PRO A 141 9.83 -47.07 25.83
CA PRO A 141 11.12 -47.62 25.43
C PRO A 141 11.52 -47.36 23.96
N LEU A 142 12.83 -47.29 23.81
CA LEU A 142 13.63 -47.34 22.60
C LEU A 142 13.23 -48.53 21.71
N HIS A 143 13.10 -48.31 20.40
CA HIS A 143 13.32 -49.34 19.37
C HIS A 143 14.13 -48.74 18.23
N GLY A 144 15.34 -49.27 18.06
CA GLY A 144 16.16 -49.08 16.87
C GLY A 144 15.59 -49.88 15.71
N GLY A 145 15.44 -49.22 14.56
CA GLY A 145 15.05 -49.82 13.30
C GLY A 145 15.99 -49.35 12.20
N THR A 146 16.81 -50.28 11.72
CA THR A 146 17.73 -50.17 10.58
C THR A 146 16.96 -49.70 9.34
N ARG A 147 17.34 -48.55 8.77
CA ARG A 147 16.81 -48.08 7.48
C ARG A 147 17.59 -48.74 6.35
N GLU A 148 16.99 -49.78 5.81
CA GLU A 148 17.35 -50.42 4.55
C GLU A 148 17.07 -49.44 3.40
N LEU A 149 18.11 -49.16 2.60
CA LEU A 149 18.04 -48.32 1.40
C LEU A 149 17.30 -49.10 0.31
N MET A 150 16.02 -48.80 0.11
CA MET A 150 15.32 -49.16 -1.13
C MET A 150 15.54 -48.09 -2.20
N PRO A 151 15.82 -48.49 -3.45
CA PRO A 151 15.90 -47.56 -4.57
C PRO A 151 14.51 -47.00 -4.87
N ARG A 152 14.39 -45.68 -4.83
CA ARG A 152 13.22 -44.95 -5.35
C ARG A 152 13.10 -45.26 -6.85
N GLN A 153 12.18 -46.14 -7.20
CA GLN A 153 11.52 -46.08 -8.49
C GLN A 153 10.87 -44.70 -8.58
N THR A 154 11.33 -43.90 -9.53
CA THR A 154 10.67 -42.65 -9.90
C THR A 154 9.39 -43.01 -10.63
N ASP A 155 8.32 -43.24 -9.87
CA ASP A 155 6.98 -43.09 -10.39
C ASP A 155 6.89 -41.69 -11.00
N ARG A 156 6.49 -41.67 -12.28
CA ARG A 156 6.06 -40.46 -12.99
C ARG A 156 5.18 -39.66 -12.03
N ALA A 157 5.66 -38.51 -11.59
CA ALA A 157 4.83 -37.51 -10.91
C ALA A 157 3.68 -37.20 -11.88
N GLY A 158 2.50 -37.74 -11.54
CA GLY A 158 1.27 -37.37 -12.19
C GLY A 158 1.11 -35.87 -12.03
N PHE A 159 0.74 -35.20 -13.12
CA PHE A 159 0.09 -33.91 -13.00
C PHE A 159 -0.96 -34.03 -11.88
N PRO A 160 -1.07 -33.05 -10.97
CA PRO A 160 -2.28 -32.96 -10.16
C PRO A 160 -3.45 -33.04 -11.14
N GLU A 161 -4.27 -34.07 -10.97
CA GLU A 161 -5.48 -34.35 -11.75
C GLU A 161 -6.51 -33.28 -11.39
N PHE A 162 -6.21 -32.03 -11.75
CA PHE A 162 -7.24 -31.06 -12.03
C PHE A 162 -8.02 -31.65 -13.18
N ALA A 163 -9.33 -31.86 -13.00
CA ALA A 163 -10.18 -32.27 -14.10
C ALA A 163 -9.89 -31.34 -15.28
N ASP A 164 -9.69 -31.92 -16.48
CA ASP A 164 -9.29 -31.17 -17.67
C ASP A 164 -10.19 -29.93 -17.94
N ASP A 165 -11.40 -29.90 -17.38
CA ASP A 165 -12.37 -28.81 -17.45
C ASP A 165 -12.06 -27.56 -16.59
N ASP A 166 -11.26 -27.66 -15.52
CA ASP A 166 -11.10 -26.54 -14.56
C ASP A 166 -10.16 -25.42 -15.06
N PHE A 167 -9.30 -25.73 -16.03
CA PHE A 167 -8.39 -24.76 -16.64
C PHE A 167 -9.05 -23.91 -17.73
N GLU A 168 -10.27 -24.23 -18.18
CA GLU A 168 -10.72 -23.73 -19.48
C GLU A 168 -11.26 -22.30 -19.46
N ASN A 169 -11.59 -21.73 -18.30
CA ASN A 169 -12.34 -20.45 -18.27
C ASN A 169 -11.92 -19.41 -17.23
N VAL A 170 -10.93 -19.69 -16.38
CA VAL A 170 -10.56 -18.75 -15.30
C VAL A 170 -9.14 -18.23 -15.51
N ALA A 171 -9.00 -16.90 -15.64
CA ALA A 171 -7.69 -16.25 -15.60
C ALA A 171 -7.14 -16.31 -14.18
N TRP A 172 -5.89 -16.77 -14.05
CA TRP A 172 -5.22 -16.87 -12.76
C TRP A 172 -4.23 -15.75 -12.59
N THR A 173 -4.11 -15.27 -11.36
CA THR A 173 -3.11 -14.28 -10.97
C THR A 173 -2.25 -14.89 -9.88
N GLY A 174 -0.93 -14.67 -9.92
CA GLY A 174 -0.05 -15.14 -8.84
C GLY A 174 1.40 -14.76 -9.04
N LYS A 175 2.28 -15.33 -8.22
CA LYS A 175 3.72 -15.04 -8.23
C LYS A 175 4.51 -16.28 -8.62
N ILE A 176 5.40 -16.17 -9.60
CA ILE A 176 6.27 -17.27 -9.99
C ILE A 176 7.41 -17.39 -8.97
N HIS A 177 7.48 -18.50 -8.25
CA HIS A 177 8.51 -18.70 -7.21
C HIS A 177 9.62 -19.67 -7.66
N ALA A 178 9.37 -20.50 -8.67
CA ALA A 178 10.34 -21.41 -9.25
C ALA A 178 10.05 -21.62 -10.74
N PHE A 179 11.09 -21.90 -11.55
CA PHE A 179 10.93 -22.36 -12.93
C PHE A 179 12.03 -23.36 -13.31
N ASP A 180 11.69 -24.29 -14.19
CA ASP A 180 12.58 -25.31 -14.75
C ASP A 180 12.77 -25.03 -16.25
N GLN A 181 13.95 -24.49 -16.60
CA GLN A 181 14.30 -24.16 -17.98
C GLN A 181 14.37 -25.41 -18.87
N SER A 182 14.77 -26.56 -18.34
CA SER A 182 14.92 -27.79 -19.14
C SER A 182 13.57 -28.37 -19.55
N LYS A 183 12.56 -28.20 -18.69
CA LYS A 183 11.19 -28.66 -18.93
C LYS A 183 10.29 -27.59 -19.54
N MET A 184 10.73 -26.33 -19.55
CA MET A 184 9.90 -25.17 -19.90
C MET A 184 8.61 -25.13 -19.06
N THR A 185 8.75 -25.38 -17.75
CA THR A 185 7.66 -25.29 -16.77
C THR A 185 7.99 -24.33 -15.64
N PHE A 186 6.97 -23.82 -14.97
CA PHE A 186 7.14 -23.01 -13.76
C PHE A 186 6.12 -23.36 -12.69
N ALA A 187 6.40 -22.93 -11.46
CA ALA A 187 5.48 -23.01 -10.34
C ALA A 187 5.11 -21.61 -9.86
N MET A 188 3.83 -21.39 -9.58
CA MET A 188 3.31 -20.13 -9.08
C MET A 188 2.54 -20.30 -7.77
N THR A 189 2.62 -19.28 -6.91
CA THR A 189 1.82 -19.18 -5.70
C THR A 189 0.65 -18.23 -5.96
N LEU A 190 -0.57 -18.72 -5.75
CA LEU A 190 -1.81 -17.96 -5.85
C LEU A 190 -1.97 -17.02 -4.63
N PRO A 191 -2.81 -15.97 -4.73
CA PRO A 191 -3.11 -15.10 -3.61
C PRO A 191 -3.64 -15.84 -2.38
N SER A 192 -4.35 -16.97 -2.57
CA SER A 192 -4.82 -17.84 -1.49
C SER A 192 -3.68 -18.50 -0.69
N GLY A 193 -2.47 -18.54 -1.26
CA GLY A 193 -1.33 -19.29 -0.73
C GLY A 193 -1.14 -20.66 -1.39
N ASP A 194 -2.11 -21.11 -2.18
CA ASP A 194 -2.01 -22.37 -2.93
C ASP A 194 -0.87 -22.30 -3.95
N VAL A 195 -0.24 -23.45 -4.18
CA VAL A 195 0.85 -23.59 -5.13
C VAL A 195 0.38 -24.41 -6.32
N VAL A 196 0.57 -23.86 -7.52
CA VAL A 196 0.33 -24.55 -8.79
C VAL A 196 1.68 -24.84 -9.42
N GLU A 197 2.00 -26.11 -9.61
CA GLU A 197 3.29 -26.59 -10.14
C GLU A 197 3.17 -27.01 -11.61
N ASP A 198 4.33 -27.18 -12.26
CA ASP A 198 4.48 -27.71 -13.62
C ASP A 198 3.64 -27.01 -14.71
N ILE A 199 3.42 -25.70 -14.57
CA ILE A 199 2.70 -24.90 -15.57
C ILE A 199 3.59 -24.74 -16.80
N PRO A 200 3.18 -25.23 -17.99
CA PRO A 200 3.98 -25.12 -19.20
C PRO A 200 4.00 -23.67 -19.71
N PHE A 201 5.11 -23.26 -20.32
CA PHE A 201 5.22 -21.99 -21.04
C PHE A 201 6.02 -22.15 -22.35
N SER A 202 5.82 -21.23 -23.28
CA SER A 202 6.54 -21.23 -24.56
C SER A 202 7.89 -20.52 -24.48
N GLU A 203 8.80 -20.81 -25.41
CA GLU A 203 10.10 -20.13 -25.50
C GLU A 203 9.95 -18.60 -25.64
N SER A 204 8.92 -18.14 -26.35
CA SER A 204 8.62 -16.70 -26.48
C SER A 204 8.28 -16.01 -25.15
N GLN A 205 7.85 -16.78 -24.15
CA GLN A 205 7.46 -16.29 -22.82
C GLN A 205 8.59 -16.43 -21.80
N PHE A 206 9.74 -16.98 -22.20
CA PHE A 206 10.87 -17.25 -21.31
C PHE A 206 11.31 -16.01 -20.53
N GLU A 207 11.48 -14.88 -21.22
CA GLU A 207 11.87 -13.62 -20.58
C GLU A 207 10.82 -13.13 -19.56
N THR A 208 9.54 -13.28 -19.87
CA THR A 208 8.45 -12.91 -18.96
C THR A 208 8.49 -13.75 -17.68
N VAL A 209 8.62 -15.07 -17.82
CA VAL A 209 8.70 -16.01 -16.70
C VAL A 209 9.95 -15.78 -15.86
N LEU A 210 11.10 -15.59 -16.51
CA LEU A 210 12.36 -15.29 -15.84
C LEU A 210 12.25 -13.99 -15.03
N ASN A 211 11.78 -12.90 -15.63
CA ASN A 211 11.63 -11.61 -14.95
C ASN A 211 10.65 -11.69 -13.77
N ALA A 212 9.52 -12.39 -13.94
CA ALA A 212 8.57 -12.64 -12.86
C ALA A 212 9.21 -13.42 -11.70
N SER A 213 9.98 -14.47 -12.01
CA SER A 213 10.67 -15.28 -10.99
C SER A 213 11.72 -14.49 -10.21
N LEU A 214 12.53 -13.69 -10.89
CA LEU A 214 13.50 -12.79 -10.26
C LEU A 214 12.80 -11.71 -9.42
N GLY A 215 11.61 -11.28 -9.85
CA GLY A 215 10.75 -10.33 -9.18
C GLY A 215 9.94 -10.89 -8.00
N PHE A 216 9.99 -12.19 -7.73
CA PHE A 216 9.16 -12.87 -6.72
C PHE A 216 9.20 -12.17 -5.35
N ARG A 217 10.40 -11.90 -4.83
CA ARG A 217 10.60 -11.23 -3.53
C ARG A 217 10.18 -9.76 -3.53
N LYS A 218 10.13 -9.13 -4.71
CA LYS A 218 9.62 -7.77 -4.91
C LYS A 218 8.10 -7.74 -5.09
N GLY A 219 7.45 -8.91 -5.07
CA GLY A 219 6.01 -9.02 -5.21
C GLY A 219 5.50 -8.95 -6.65
N VAL A 220 6.37 -9.11 -7.67
CA VAL A 220 5.96 -9.14 -9.08
C VAL A 220 4.96 -10.28 -9.31
N ARG A 221 3.88 -9.96 -10.00
CA ARG A 221 2.79 -10.90 -10.31
C ARG A 221 2.67 -11.10 -11.81
N VAL A 222 2.13 -12.26 -12.17
CA VAL A 222 1.74 -12.59 -13.54
C VAL A 222 0.25 -12.89 -13.59
N ARG A 223 -0.37 -12.55 -14.72
CA ARG A 223 -1.68 -13.05 -15.12
C ARG A 223 -1.44 -14.18 -16.11
N LEU A 224 -2.06 -15.30 -15.84
CA LEU A 224 -2.13 -16.46 -16.69
C LEU A 224 -3.53 -16.50 -17.30
N GLU A 225 -3.63 -16.23 -18.59
CA GLU A 225 -4.88 -16.39 -19.31
C GLU A 225 -5.02 -17.84 -19.77
N PRO A 226 -6.17 -18.49 -19.49
CA PRO A 226 -6.38 -19.88 -19.82
C PRO A 226 -6.31 -20.09 -21.33
N LEU A 227 -5.99 -21.32 -21.69
CA LEU A 227 -5.93 -21.72 -23.08
C LEU A 227 -7.33 -21.69 -23.68
N ARG A 228 -7.50 -20.85 -24.70
CA ARG A 228 -8.65 -21.01 -25.59
C ARG A 228 -8.44 -22.28 -26.40
N LEU A 229 -9.25 -23.30 -26.15
CA LEU A 229 -9.37 -24.43 -27.06
C LEU A 229 -9.73 -23.88 -28.45
N VAL A 230 -8.80 -23.94 -29.39
CA VAL A 230 -9.09 -23.68 -30.79
C VAL A 230 -9.71 -24.95 -31.35
N THR A 231 -11.04 -25.06 -31.25
CA THR A 231 -11.81 -26.17 -31.82
C THR A 231 -11.84 -26.04 -33.34
N GLY A 232 -10.72 -26.31 -34.00
CA GLY A 232 -10.61 -26.47 -35.45
C GLY A 232 -10.93 -27.91 -35.85
N GLN A 233 -11.68 -28.08 -36.94
CA GLN A 233 -12.24 -29.34 -37.43
C GLN A 233 -11.28 -30.55 -37.37
N ALA A 234 -11.70 -31.56 -36.61
CA ALA A 234 -11.55 -32.98 -36.88
C ALA A 234 -10.14 -33.54 -37.20
N ASP A 235 -9.07 -32.96 -36.63
CA ASP A 235 -7.76 -33.62 -36.67
C ASP A 235 -7.17 -33.86 -35.28
N LEU A 236 -6.77 -35.10 -35.07
CA LEU A 236 -6.79 -35.85 -33.80
C LEU A 236 -5.57 -35.66 -32.90
N HIS A 237 -4.92 -34.50 -33.00
CA HIS A 237 -3.85 -34.11 -32.09
C HIS A 237 -4.12 -32.69 -31.61
N SER A 238 -4.98 -32.56 -30.59
CA SER A 238 -5.19 -31.31 -29.87
C SER A 238 -3.87 -30.88 -29.23
N ARG A 239 -3.08 -30.12 -30.00
CA ARG A 239 -1.87 -29.49 -29.50
C ARG A 239 -2.32 -28.40 -28.55
N ARG A 240 -2.23 -28.65 -27.24
CA ARG A 240 -2.43 -27.62 -26.22
C ARG A 240 -1.37 -26.55 -26.46
N SER A 241 -1.80 -25.33 -26.79
CA SER A 241 -0.91 -24.18 -26.79
C SER A 241 -0.40 -23.91 -25.37
N ALA A 242 0.64 -23.11 -25.19
CA ALA A 242 1.03 -22.63 -23.86
C ALA A 242 0.11 -21.47 -23.44
N PRO A 243 -0.31 -21.37 -22.16
CA PRO A 243 -1.16 -20.29 -21.69
C PRO A 243 -0.47 -18.93 -21.91
N THR A 244 -1.24 -17.86 -22.08
CA THR A 244 -0.66 -16.52 -22.22
C THR A 244 -0.25 -15.99 -20.85
N ILE A 245 1.02 -15.63 -20.69
CA ILE A 245 1.57 -15.10 -19.44
C ILE A 245 1.91 -13.64 -19.64
N THR A 246 1.32 -12.76 -18.83
CA THR A 246 1.59 -11.32 -18.84
C THR A 246 2.02 -10.85 -17.46
N LEU A 247 2.98 -9.92 -17.40
CA LEU A 247 3.32 -9.24 -16.14
C LEU A 247 2.17 -8.33 -15.76
N ILE A 248 1.76 -8.39 -14.49
CA ILE A 248 0.76 -7.49 -13.95
C ILE A 248 1.47 -6.26 -13.40
N ASP A 249 0.96 -5.08 -13.74
CA ASP A 249 1.41 -3.83 -13.15
C ASP A 249 1.20 -3.89 -11.62
N PRO A 250 2.18 -3.50 -10.79
CA PRO A 250 2.00 -3.46 -9.34
C PRO A 250 0.79 -2.64 -8.87
N LEU A 251 0.33 -1.69 -9.69
CA LEU A 251 -0.85 -0.84 -9.44
C LEU A 251 -2.11 -1.32 -10.17
N ASP A 252 -2.08 -2.50 -10.79
CA ASP A 252 -3.26 -3.12 -11.41
C ASP A 252 -4.39 -3.22 -10.38
N ILE A 253 -5.52 -2.60 -10.73
CA ILE A 253 -6.61 -2.38 -9.78
C ILE A 253 -7.25 -3.69 -9.35
N THR A 254 -7.43 -4.65 -10.27
CA THR A 254 -7.98 -5.96 -9.93
C THR A 254 -7.07 -6.69 -8.96
N ALA A 255 -5.75 -6.74 -9.23
CA ALA A 255 -4.78 -7.38 -8.37
C ALA A 255 -4.68 -6.71 -6.98
N ARG A 256 -4.82 -5.38 -6.91
CA ARG A 256 -4.86 -4.63 -5.65
C ARG A 256 -6.14 -4.91 -4.87
N VAL A 257 -7.29 -4.93 -5.52
CA VAL A 257 -8.59 -5.28 -4.90
C VAL A 257 -8.57 -6.71 -4.34
N ASP A 258 -7.96 -7.67 -5.05
CA ASP A 258 -7.80 -9.04 -4.57
C ASP A 258 -6.97 -9.12 -3.28
N GLU A 259 -5.98 -8.25 -3.08
CA GLU A 259 -5.25 -8.15 -1.81
C GLU A 259 -6.14 -7.61 -0.68
N LEU A 260 -6.96 -6.59 -0.96
CA LEU A 260 -7.88 -6.04 0.03
C LEU A 260 -8.87 -7.09 0.51
N ARG A 261 -9.29 -8.01 -0.37
CA ARG A 261 -10.17 -9.14 -0.03
C ARG A 261 -9.57 -10.09 1.02
N GLN A 262 -8.25 -10.10 1.18
CA GLN A 262 -7.57 -10.97 2.16
C GLN A 262 -7.55 -10.38 3.58
N LEU A 263 -7.85 -9.09 3.73
CA LEU A 263 -7.81 -8.42 5.02
C LEU A 263 -8.89 -8.98 5.94
N LYS A 264 -8.48 -9.42 7.12
CA LYS A 264 -9.36 -9.96 8.16
C LYS A 264 -9.72 -8.90 9.19
N ASN A 265 -10.84 -9.10 9.87
CA ASN A 265 -11.22 -8.25 11.00
C ASN A 265 -10.06 -8.11 11.99
N GLY A 266 -9.79 -6.87 12.41
CA GLY A 266 -8.70 -6.48 13.28
C GLY A 266 -7.38 -6.14 12.58
N TRP A 267 -7.32 -6.11 11.24
CA TRP A 267 -6.05 -5.89 10.49
C TRP A 267 -5.34 -4.56 10.80
N PHE A 268 -6.06 -3.55 11.26
CA PHE A 268 -5.51 -2.24 11.65
C PHE A 268 -5.68 -2.00 13.14
N ASP A 269 -4.66 -2.29 13.96
CA ASP A 269 -4.68 -2.11 15.42
C ASP A 269 -5.93 -2.70 16.11
N GLY A 270 -6.49 -3.79 15.58
CA GLY A 270 -7.73 -4.40 16.07
C GLY A 270 -9.03 -3.69 15.64
N LEU A 271 -8.96 -2.59 14.88
CA LEU A 271 -10.11 -1.78 14.43
C LEU A 271 -10.54 -2.08 13.00
N GLY A 272 -9.60 -2.40 12.11
CA GLY A 272 -9.87 -2.60 10.69
C GLY A 272 -10.90 -3.70 10.44
N ARG A 273 -11.84 -3.46 9.52
CA ARG A 273 -12.88 -4.43 9.16
C ARG A 273 -12.51 -5.19 7.88
N GLU A 274 -12.94 -6.43 7.80
CA GLU A 274 -12.94 -7.20 6.54
C GLU A 274 -13.92 -6.56 5.56
N PHE A 275 -13.57 -6.60 4.28
CA PHE A 275 -14.37 -6.05 3.20
C PHE A 275 -15.42 -7.05 2.70
N ASP A 276 -16.60 -6.55 2.32
CA ASP A 276 -17.59 -7.34 1.59
C ASP A 276 -17.08 -7.65 0.17
N PRO A 277 -16.91 -8.93 -0.22
CA PRO A 277 -16.44 -9.30 -1.54
C PRO A 277 -17.26 -8.69 -2.68
N ALA A 278 -18.58 -8.59 -2.55
CA ALA A 278 -19.44 -8.06 -3.59
C ALA A 278 -19.20 -6.55 -3.84
N GLN A 279 -18.84 -5.81 -2.79
CA GLN A 279 -18.49 -4.40 -2.89
C GLN A 279 -17.12 -4.20 -3.55
N LEU A 280 -16.15 -5.05 -3.24
CA LEU A 280 -14.85 -5.06 -3.89
C LEU A 280 -14.97 -5.38 -5.39
N ASP A 281 -15.79 -6.36 -5.74
CA ASP A 281 -16.05 -6.72 -7.13
C ASP A 281 -16.66 -5.55 -7.90
N TRP A 282 -17.59 -4.80 -7.27
CA TRP A 282 -18.14 -3.58 -7.85
C TRP A 282 -17.04 -2.55 -8.15
N VAL A 283 -16.11 -2.28 -7.21
CA VAL A 283 -15.00 -1.33 -7.45
C VAL A 283 -14.15 -1.78 -8.63
N ALA A 284 -13.71 -3.04 -8.64
CA ALA A 284 -12.90 -3.58 -9.71
C ALA A 284 -13.59 -3.45 -11.08
N GLN A 285 -14.90 -3.74 -11.15
CA GLN A 285 -15.70 -3.58 -12.35
C GLN A 285 -15.83 -2.12 -12.80
N GLN A 286 -16.11 -1.19 -11.87
CA GLN A 286 -16.23 0.23 -12.23
C GLN A 286 -14.93 0.77 -12.82
N PHE A 287 -13.79 0.48 -12.19
CA PHE A 287 -12.49 0.89 -12.72
C PHE A 287 -12.18 0.21 -14.06
N THR A 288 -12.44 -1.09 -14.20
CA THR A 288 -12.19 -1.81 -15.47
C THR A 288 -13.01 -1.22 -16.62
N ASN A 289 -14.27 -0.87 -16.37
CA ASN A 289 -15.20 -0.44 -17.42
C ASN A 289 -15.11 1.05 -17.74
N LYS A 290 -14.82 1.89 -16.73
CA LYS A 290 -14.95 3.34 -16.83
C LYS A 290 -13.63 4.11 -16.71
N TYR A 291 -12.57 3.49 -16.19
CA TYR A 291 -11.29 4.17 -16.03
C TYR A 291 -10.52 4.22 -17.36
N PRO A 292 -10.13 5.41 -17.85
CA PRO A 292 -9.38 5.53 -19.09
C PRO A 292 -8.00 4.87 -19.02
N ALA A 293 -7.66 4.06 -20.03
CA ALA A 293 -6.36 3.37 -20.13
C ALA A 293 -5.14 4.30 -20.22
N GLY A 294 -5.34 5.59 -20.57
CA GLY A 294 -4.28 6.59 -20.65
C GLY A 294 -3.94 7.30 -19.34
N LEU A 295 -4.73 7.09 -18.28
CA LEU A 295 -4.50 7.71 -16.98
C LEU A 295 -3.59 6.85 -16.09
N PRO A 296 -2.78 7.47 -15.21
CA PRO A 296 -1.96 6.72 -14.26
C PRO A 296 -2.86 5.91 -13.32
N LEU A 297 -2.48 4.68 -13.00
CA LEU A 297 -3.20 3.86 -12.02
C LEU A 297 -2.98 4.39 -10.59
N PRO A 298 -4.00 4.34 -9.71
CA PRO A 298 -3.85 4.76 -8.32
C PRO A 298 -3.07 3.75 -7.48
N TYR A 299 -2.47 4.24 -6.41
CA TYR A 299 -2.20 3.40 -5.25
C TYR A 299 -3.51 3.17 -4.49
N LEU A 300 -3.84 1.92 -4.19
CA LEU A 300 -5.03 1.55 -3.44
C LEU A 300 -4.67 1.11 -2.02
N PHE A 301 -5.34 1.72 -1.04
CA PHE A 301 -5.18 1.46 0.37
C PHE A 301 -6.55 1.22 1.04
N PRO A 302 -6.65 0.29 2.00
CA PRO A 302 -7.83 0.15 2.84
C PRO A 302 -7.88 1.24 3.92
N THR A 303 -9.07 1.68 4.32
CA THR A 303 -9.27 2.47 5.54
C THR A 303 -9.86 1.61 6.66
N PRO A 304 -9.59 1.90 7.95
CA PRO A 304 -10.18 1.17 9.07
C PRO A 304 -11.72 1.18 9.08
N GLU A 305 -12.31 2.22 8.51
CA GLU A 305 -13.76 2.44 8.39
C GLU A 305 -14.42 1.53 7.32
N GLY A 306 -13.62 0.83 6.51
CA GLY A 306 -14.10 -0.03 5.43
C GLY A 306 -14.28 0.70 4.10
N CYS A 307 -13.62 1.85 3.91
CA CYS A 307 -13.53 2.55 2.63
C CYS A 307 -12.24 2.13 1.89
N ILE A 308 -12.15 2.51 0.61
CA ILE A 308 -10.92 2.39 -0.18
C ILE A 308 -10.39 3.79 -0.48
N LEU A 309 -9.14 4.04 -0.14
CA LEU A 309 -8.43 5.24 -0.51
C LEU A 309 -7.61 4.98 -1.78
N ALA A 310 -7.91 5.71 -2.84
CA ALA A 310 -7.14 5.75 -4.06
C ALA A 310 -6.29 7.02 -4.10
N GLU A 311 -4.97 6.90 -4.28
CA GLU A 311 -4.05 8.04 -4.32
C GLU A 311 -3.29 8.12 -5.65
N TRP A 312 -3.15 9.34 -6.16
CA TRP A 312 -2.30 9.67 -7.30
C TRP A 312 -1.37 10.83 -6.93
N GLN A 313 -0.20 10.88 -7.57
CA GLN A 313 0.74 11.99 -7.40
C GLN A 313 1.21 12.52 -8.76
N PRO A 314 0.31 13.15 -9.56
CA PRO A 314 0.71 13.73 -10.83
C PRO A 314 1.48 15.04 -10.62
N GLY A 315 2.78 15.02 -10.95
CA GLY A 315 3.60 16.22 -10.97
C GLY A 315 3.64 16.94 -9.62
N ARG A 316 3.01 18.13 -9.56
CA ARG A 316 2.97 18.98 -8.35
C ARG A 316 1.78 18.72 -7.44
N TYR A 317 0.85 17.86 -7.83
CA TYR A 317 -0.37 17.61 -7.09
C TYR A 317 -0.29 16.30 -6.30
N SER A 318 -0.90 16.31 -5.12
CA SER A 318 -1.29 15.11 -4.39
C SER A 318 -2.78 14.98 -4.47
N VAL A 319 -3.25 13.87 -5.02
CA VAL A 319 -4.66 13.61 -5.26
C VAL A 319 -5.08 12.37 -4.48
N SER A 320 -6.20 12.45 -3.80
CA SER A 320 -6.80 11.31 -3.10
C SER A 320 -8.30 11.24 -3.35
N LEU A 321 -8.81 10.03 -3.51
CA LEU A 321 -10.23 9.72 -3.63
C LEU A 321 -10.57 8.64 -2.59
N GLU A 322 -11.33 9.00 -1.57
CA GLU A 322 -11.85 8.05 -0.58
C GLU A 322 -13.21 7.54 -1.03
N ILE A 323 -13.30 6.25 -1.37
CA ILE A 323 -14.49 5.60 -1.90
C ILE A 323 -15.21 4.88 -0.76
N ASN A 324 -16.42 5.34 -0.44
CA ASN A 324 -17.31 4.63 0.46
C ASN A 324 -18.02 3.51 -0.30
N LEU A 325 -17.70 2.27 0.05
CA LEU A 325 -18.19 1.09 -0.67
C LEU A 325 -19.68 0.81 -0.50
N GLN A 326 -20.28 1.26 0.60
CA GLN A 326 -21.69 1.05 0.91
C GLN A 326 -22.57 2.05 0.17
N THR A 327 -22.19 3.34 0.19
CA THR A 327 -22.95 4.39 -0.49
C THR A 327 -22.57 4.56 -1.94
N ARG A 328 -21.42 3.99 -2.34
CA ARG A 328 -20.82 4.16 -3.67
C ARG A 328 -20.63 5.62 -4.03
N CYS A 329 -20.41 6.45 -3.03
CA CYS A 329 -19.95 7.82 -3.21
C CYS A 329 -18.45 7.90 -2.93
N ALA A 330 -17.83 8.96 -3.40
CA ALA A 330 -16.44 9.23 -3.09
C ALA A 330 -16.18 10.70 -2.76
N ASP A 331 -15.30 10.90 -1.80
CA ASP A 331 -14.80 12.22 -1.41
C ASP A 331 -13.42 12.42 -2.05
N TRP A 332 -13.30 13.48 -2.84
CA TRP A 332 -12.09 13.83 -3.55
C TRP A 332 -11.38 14.96 -2.85
N HIS A 333 -10.05 14.86 -2.78
CA HIS A 333 -9.18 15.92 -2.34
C HIS A 333 -8.00 16.07 -3.29
N LEU A 334 -7.70 17.32 -3.66
CA LEU A 334 -6.52 17.68 -4.43
C LEU A 334 -5.74 18.73 -3.64
N LEU A 335 -4.44 18.51 -3.50
CA LEU A 335 -3.52 19.43 -2.84
C LEU A 335 -2.41 19.82 -3.81
N ASP A 336 -2.28 21.12 -4.11
CA ASP A 336 -1.12 21.67 -4.79
C ASP A 336 0.06 21.74 -3.81
N LEU A 337 1.11 20.95 -4.05
CA LEU A 337 2.26 20.85 -3.14
C LEU A 337 3.14 22.12 -3.15
N ILE A 338 2.97 23.01 -4.13
CA ILE A 338 3.73 24.26 -4.25
C ILE A 338 2.99 25.41 -3.57
N SER A 339 1.72 25.61 -3.93
CA SER A 339 0.91 26.72 -3.39
C SER A 339 0.26 26.38 -2.05
N LEU A 340 0.14 25.09 -1.74
CA LEU A 340 -0.62 24.53 -0.62
C LEU A 340 -2.12 24.84 -0.69
N ALA A 341 -2.63 25.22 -1.87
CA ALA A 341 -4.06 25.31 -2.10
C ALA A 341 -4.66 23.90 -2.14
N ASP A 342 -5.82 23.74 -1.51
CA ASP A 342 -6.60 22.53 -1.49
C ASP A 342 -7.95 22.72 -2.20
N GLU A 343 -8.36 21.69 -2.91
CA GLU A 343 -9.69 21.56 -3.50
C GLU A 343 -10.34 20.28 -2.99
N SER A 344 -11.66 20.29 -2.86
CA SER A 344 -12.42 19.11 -2.48
C SER A 344 -13.72 19.05 -3.25
N ASP A 345 -14.10 17.84 -3.65
CA ASP A 345 -15.33 17.55 -4.39
C ASP A 345 -15.96 16.26 -3.85
N HIS A 346 -17.21 16.01 -4.25
CA HIS A 346 -17.93 14.80 -3.93
C HIS A 346 -18.55 14.21 -5.19
N PHE A 347 -18.41 12.90 -5.38
CA PHE A 347 -18.90 12.19 -6.56
C PHE A 347 -19.83 11.05 -6.15
N ASN A 348 -20.94 10.91 -6.88
CA ASN A 348 -21.75 9.70 -6.83
C ASN A 348 -21.22 8.71 -7.89
N LEU A 349 -20.55 7.65 -7.47
CA LEU A 349 -19.95 6.66 -8.38
C LEU A 349 -20.95 5.58 -8.83
N ASP A 350 -22.22 5.64 -8.41
CA ASP A 350 -23.29 4.86 -9.06
C ASP A 350 -23.77 5.50 -10.37
N SER A 351 -23.54 6.80 -10.57
CA SER A 351 -23.96 7.49 -11.79
C SER A 351 -22.84 7.59 -12.82
N GLU A 352 -23.21 7.58 -14.09
CA GLU A 352 -22.27 7.79 -15.19
C GLU A 352 -21.68 9.21 -15.14
N ASP A 353 -22.52 10.22 -14.89
CA ASP A 353 -22.10 11.61 -14.77
C ASP A 353 -21.09 11.82 -13.63
N GLY A 354 -21.26 11.12 -12.51
CA GLY A 354 -20.34 11.21 -11.37
C GLY A 354 -18.96 10.62 -11.69
N TRP A 355 -18.91 9.49 -12.40
CA TRP A 355 -17.65 8.93 -12.92
C TRP A 355 -16.99 9.84 -13.93
N GLN A 356 -17.75 10.40 -14.87
CA GLN A 356 -17.21 11.33 -15.87
C GLN A 356 -16.64 12.58 -15.20
N ALA A 357 -17.35 13.15 -14.21
CA ALA A 357 -16.87 14.29 -13.46
C ALA A 357 -15.56 13.98 -12.71
N PHE A 358 -15.48 12.82 -12.04
CA PHE A 358 -14.24 12.35 -11.39
C PHE A 358 -13.08 12.24 -12.39
N VAL A 359 -13.29 11.53 -13.51
CA VAL A 359 -12.25 11.31 -14.53
C VAL A 359 -11.77 12.65 -15.11
N GLN A 360 -12.67 13.59 -15.37
CA GLN A 360 -12.32 14.93 -15.86
C GLN A 360 -11.47 15.70 -14.86
N ARG A 361 -11.80 15.64 -13.56
CA ARG A 361 -10.98 16.26 -12.51
C ARG A 361 -9.59 15.66 -12.43
N LEU A 362 -9.48 14.33 -12.55
CA LEU A 362 -8.18 13.65 -12.56
C LEU A 362 -7.35 14.00 -13.80
N LEU A 363 -7.95 14.05 -14.99
CA LEU A 363 -7.28 14.49 -16.22
C LEU A 363 -6.71 15.91 -16.06
N GLN A 364 -7.50 16.85 -15.55
CA GLN A 364 -7.05 18.22 -15.30
C GLN A 364 -5.85 18.27 -14.35
N ALA A 365 -5.85 17.45 -13.29
CA ALA A 365 -4.74 17.36 -12.36
C ALA A 365 -3.47 16.75 -12.98
N VAL A 366 -3.62 15.83 -13.93
CA VAL A 366 -2.51 15.18 -14.64
C VAL A 366 -1.88 16.09 -15.70
N GLU A 367 -2.68 16.92 -16.36
CA GLU A 367 -2.23 17.84 -17.42
C GLU A 367 -1.63 19.16 -16.90
N SER A 368 -1.87 19.50 -15.63
CA SER A 368 -1.45 20.74 -14.98
C SER A 368 -0.06 20.67 -14.33
#